data_AF-R6ZR67-F1
#
_entry.id   AF-R6ZR67-F1
#
_cell.length_a   1.000
_cell.length_b   1.000
_cell.length_c   1.000
_cell.angle_alpha   90.00
_cell.angle_beta   90.00
_cell.angle_gamma   90.00
#
_symmetry.space_group_name_H-M   'P 1'
#
loop_
_entity.id
_entity.type
_entity.pdbx_description
1 polymer ?
#
loop_
_entity_poly.entity_id
_entity_poly.type
_entity_poly.pdbx_seq_one_letter_code
_entity_poly.pdbx_strand_id
1 'polypeptide(L)'
;MAKKKRGSSTGSLKGFILLLLILGGGAYFYQNQQNLPEAKGLEKGISETLEKAREKVSQRGTKDATEESASPSTTNRISSKLEIPVVLKKREEIQLQRTGYTVSYNNFYKTPNWVAWELTRQETKGDEERKNRFVPDPDLPEPRVEHADYTHSGYDRGHMAPAADMKWSKKAMEESFYMSNICPQNQKLNRDDWGDLEELCRSWARKYGTVYIACGPIYDQKQPKRIGEHRVAVPDRFFKVVLIYNRKNPIAMGFLFDNKAHHQALQKYLVPVDSVEKVTGMDFFSKLPDDVENRIEAELPALPSGR
;
A
#
# COMPACT_ATOMS: atom_id res chain seq x y z
N MET A 1 -27.83 23.58 -66.97
CA MET A 1 -26.37 23.40 -67.09
C MET A 1 -25.72 23.60 -65.72
N ALA A 2 -25.16 22.55 -65.09
CA ALA A 2 -24.07 22.66 -64.12
C ALA A 2 -23.49 21.25 -63.84
N LYS A 3 -22.18 21.08 -64.11
CA LYS A 3 -21.42 19.82 -64.09
C LYS A 3 -21.12 19.33 -62.67
N LYS A 4 -21.29 18.01 -62.47
CA LYS A 4 -20.80 17.23 -61.33
C LYS A 4 -19.26 17.14 -61.37
N LYS A 5 -18.54 17.64 -60.36
CA LYS A 5 -17.11 17.36 -60.16
C LYS A 5 -16.95 16.14 -59.24
N ARG A 6 -16.39 15.05 -59.77
CA ARG A 6 -15.84 13.93 -59.00
C ARG A 6 -14.41 14.29 -58.59
N GLY A 7 -14.12 14.32 -57.29
CA GLY A 7 -12.75 14.34 -56.78
C GLY A 7 -12.27 12.91 -56.55
N SER A 8 -11.20 12.51 -57.24
CA SER A 8 -10.49 11.26 -56.98
C SER A 8 -9.49 11.45 -55.84
N SER A 9 -9.69 10.73 -54.74
CA SER A 9 -8.71 10.61 -53.66
C SER A 9 -7.66 9.57 -54.05
N THR A 10 -6.52 10.02 -54.58
CA THR A 10 -5.33 9.17 -54.75
C THR A 10 -4.64 9.03 -53.40
N GLY A 11 -4.69 7.83 -52.82
CA GLY A 11 -3.93 7.49 -51.61
C GLY A 11 -2.44 7.76 -51.81
N SER A 12 -1.80 8.37 -50.81
CA SER A 12 -0.38 8.71 -50.83
C SER A 12 0.47 7.45 -51.06
N LEU A 13 1.38 7.52 -52.05
CA LEU A 13 2.37 6.49 -52.40
C LEU A 13 3.15 5.97 -51.18
N LYS A 14 3.31 6.81 -50.14
CA LYS A 14 3.96 6.44 -48.87
C LYS A 14 3.15 5.44 -48.05
N GLY A 15 1.82 5.51 -48.10
CA GLY A 15 0.93 4.55 -47.43
C GLY A 15 0.95 3.17 -48.10
N PHE A 16 1.12 3.12 -49.42
CA PHE A 16 1.20 1.87 -50.16
C PHE A 16 2.54 1.14 -49.94
N ILE A 17 3.64 1.90 -49.84
CA ILE A 17 4.98 1.36 -49.52
C ILE A 17 5.01 0.79 -48.08
N LEU A 18 4.39 1.46 -47.11
CA LEU A 18 4.33 0.97 -45.73
C LEU A 18 3.52 -0.33 -45.62
N LEU A 19 2.42 -0.45 -46.37
CA LEU A 19 1.61 -1.66 -46.42
C LEU A 19 2.39 -2.85 -47.02
N LEU A 20 3.17 -2.60 -48.09
CA LEU A 20 4.02 -3.64 -48.70
C LEU A 20 5.17 -4.08 -47.78
N LEU A 21 5.74 -3.19 -46.97
CA LEU A 21 6.75 -3.54 -45.97
C LEU A 21 6.17 -4.38 -44.82
N ILE A 22 4.95 -4.07 -44.37
CA ILE A 22 4.27 -4.86 -43.32
C ILE A 22 3.88 -6.24 -43.85
N LEU A 23 3.35 -6.32 -45.07
CA LEU A 23 2.97 -7.60 -45.70
C LEU A 23 4.20 -8.43 -46.06
N GLY A 24 5.28 -7.81 -46.53
CA GLY A 24 6.56 -8.47 -46.82
C GLY A 24 7.25 -8.98 -45.55
N GLY A 25 7.25 -8.18 -44.48
CA GLY A 25 7.79 -8.59 -43.17
C GLY A 25 6.98 -9.71 -42.52
N GLY A 26 5.65 -9.65 -42.61
CA GLY A 26 4.75 -10.70 -42.13
C GLY A 26 4.91 -12.01 -42.90
N ALA A 27 5.03 -11.95 -44.23
CA ALA A 27 5.28 -13.13 -45.07
C ALA A 27 6.68 -13.73 -44.82
N TYR A 28 7.72 -12.89 -44.68
CA TYR A 28 9.06 -13.33 -44.32
C TYR A 28 9.08 -14.03 -42.95
N PHE A 29 8.39 -13.47 -41.94
CA PHE A 29 8.33 -14.06 -40.61
C PHE A 29 7.50 -15.36 -40.59
N TYR A 30 6.39 -15.41 -41.33
CA TYR A 30 5.53 -16.59 -41.45
C TYR A 30 6.22 -17.74 -42.21
N GLN A 31 6.95 -17.41 -43.28
CA GLN A 31 7.66 -18.40 -44.09
C GLN A 31 8.93 -18.91 -43.40
N ASN A 32 9.54 -18.11 -42.52
CA ASN A 32 10.76 -18.49 -41.78
C ASN A 32 10.49 -19.16 -40.42
N GLN A 33 9.24 -19.27 -39.97
CA GLN A 33 8.87 -19.96 -38.73
C GLN A 33 9.03 -21.50 -38.81
N GLN A 34 9.17 -22.07 -40.02
CA GLN A 34 9.37 -23.51 -40.21
C GLN A 34 10.84 -23.97 -40.26
N ASN A 35 11.82 -23.08 -40.12
CA ASN A 35 13.26 -23.41 -40.23
C ASN A 35 14.14 -22.83 -39.10
N LEU A 36 13.74 -22.91 -37.83
CA LEU A 36 14.64 -22.68 -36.68
C LEU A 36 15.10 -24.02 -36.05
N PRO A 37 16.38 -24.43 -36.17
CA PRO A 37 16.88 -25.69 -35.60
C PRO A 37 17.20 -25.67 -34.09
N GLU A 38 16.95 -24.59 -33.33
CA GLU A 38 17.49 -24.44 -31.97
C GLU A 38 16.52 -24.69 -30.80
N ALA A 39 15.22 -24.90 -31.04
CA ALA A 39 14.25 -25.07 -29.95
C ALA A 39 14.33 -26.46 -29.25
N LYS A 40 14.75 -27.51 -29.96
CA LYS A 40 14.79 -28.88 -29.42
C LYS A 40 15.99 -29.15 -28.50
N GLY A 41 17.10 -28.43 -28.69
CA GLY A 41 18.29 -28.56 -27.83
C GLY A 41 18.08 -27.93 -26.46
N LEU A 42 17.32 -26.83 -26.41
CA LEU A 42 17.05 -26.08 -25.19
C LEU A 42 16.08 -26.82 -24.26
N GLU A 43 15.01 -27.42 -24.82
CA GLU A 43 14.06 -28.23 -24.05
C GLU A 43 14.72 -29.47 -23.42
N LYS A 44 15.62 -30.11 -24.17
CA LYS A 44 16.40 -31.26 -23.65
C LYS A 44 17.36 -30.84 -22.53
N GLY A 45 18.04 -29.70 -22.69
CA GLY A 45 18.92 -29.15 -21.65
C GLY A 45 18.18 -28.75 -20.37
N ILE A 46 16.96 -28.22 -20.49
CA ILE A 46 16.11 -27.87 -19.34
C ILE A 46 15.61 -29.14 -18.64
N SER A 47 15.18 -30.16 -19.40
CA SER A 47 14.74 -31.43 -18.83
C SER A 47 15.85 -32.17 -18.08
N GLU A 48 17.06 -32.22 -18.64
CA GLU A 48 18.22 -32.85 -17.99
C GLU A 48 18.67 -32.08 -16.74
N THR A 49 18.54 -30.75 -16.73
CA THR A 49 18.86 -29.91 -15.57
C THR A 49 17.83 -30.09 -14.46
N LEU A 50 16.54 -30.23 -14.81
CA LEU A 50 15.46 -30.48 -13.86
C LEU A 50 15.55 -31.88 -13.23
N GLU A 51 15.94 -32.90 -14.00
CA GLU A 51 16.18 -34.25 -13.46
C GLU A 51 17.39 -34.28 -12.53
N LYS A 52 18.50 -33.63 -12.89
CA LYS A 52 19.66 -33.49 -11.99
C LYS A 52 19.35 -32.71 -10.72
N ALA A 53 18.47 -31.71 -10.80
CA ALA A 53 17.98 -30.98 -9.64
C ALA A 53 17.07 -31.86 -8.76
N ARG A 54 16.19 -32.67 -9.36
CA ARG A 54 15.34 -33.63 -8.65
C ARG A 54 16.14 -34.73 -7.96
N GLU A 55 17.17 -35.27 -8.60
CA GLU A 55 18.08 -36.25 -7.99
C GLU A 55 18.87 -35.64 -6.82
N LYS A 56 19.36 -34.40 -6.95
CA LYS A 56 20.02 -33.68 -5.84
C LYS A 56 19.09 -33.39 -4.66
N VAL A 57 17.80 -33.19 -4.92
CA VAL A 57 16.78 -33.01 -3.87
C VAL A 57 16.41 -34.36 -3.24
N SER A 58 16.32 -35.44 -4.03
CA SER A 58 16.02 -36.79 -3.55
C SER A 58 17.15 -37.40 -2.73
N GLN A 59 18.42 -37.05 -3.01
CA GLN A 59 19.58 -37.53 -2.24
C GLN A 59 19.84 -36.73 -0.95
N ARG A 60 19.15 -35.60 -0.74
CA ARG A 60 19.27 -34.80 0.49
C ARG A 60 18.23 -35.16 1.55
N GLY A 61 17.30 -36.06 1.23
CA GLY A 61 16.18 -36.50 2.07
C GLY A 61 16.35 -37.89 2.66
N THR A 62 17.49 -38.20 3.28
CA THR A 62 17.65 -39.38 4.17
C THR A 62 18.74 -39.12 5.21
N LYS A 63 18.43 -38.29 6.21
CA LYS A 63 18.93 -38.41 7.59
C LYS A 63 18.14 -37.44 8.47
N ASP A 64 17.69 -37.96 9.60
CA ASP A 64 16.86 -37.36 10.64
C ASP A 64 15.34 -37.45 10.41
N ALA A 65 14.84 -38.65 10.68
CA ALA A 65 13.48 -38.88 11.14
C ALA A 65 13.52 -39.08 12.66
N THR A 66 12.89 -38.18 13.41
CA THR A 66 12.07 -38.50 14.59
C THR A 66 11.15 -37.32 14.90
N GLU A 67 9.84 -37.60 14.77
CA GLU A 67 8.70 -37.07 15.53
C GLU A 67 8.52 -35.54 15.70
N GLU A 68 7.59 -34.95 14.93
CA GLU A 68 6.35 -34.37 15.48
C GLU A 68 5.40 -33.88 14.36
N SER A 69 4.13 -33.77 14.72
CA SER A 69 2.95 -33.75 13.87
C SER A 69 2.77 -32.49 13.00
N ALA A 70 2.06 -32.70 11.89
CA ALA A 70 1.86 -31.74 10.80
C ALA A 70 1.20 -30.41 11.21
N SER A 71 1.80 -29.30 10.78
CA SER A 71 1.13 -28.02 10.53
C SER A 71 1.25 -27.64 9.04
N PRO A 72 0.19 -27.11 8.39
CA PRO A 72 0.19 -26.89 6.96
C PRO A 72 1.03 -25.67 6.56
N SER A 73 2.02 -25.97 5.72
CA SER A 73 2.74 -25.13 4.76
C SER A 73 2.49 -23.62 4.76
N THR A 74 3.44 -22.90 5.34
CA THR A 74 3.71 -21.48 5.09
C THR A 74 4.00 -21.28 3.59
N THR A 75 2.99 -20.86 2.83
CA THR A 75 3.21 -20.35 1.48
C THR A 75 3.96 -19.03 1.64
N ASN A 76 5.18 -18.93 1.08
CA ASN A 76 5.94 -17.68 0.99
C ASN A 76 5.07 -16.61 0.29
N ARG A 77 4.37 -15.79 1.07
CA ARG A 77 3.76 -14.55 0.59
C ARG A 77 4.89 -13.60 0.26
N ILE A 78 5.17 -13.43 -1.03
CA ILE A 78 5.90 -12.26 -1.49
C ILE A 78 4.96 -11.08 -1.23
N SER A 79 5.18 -10.37 -0.12
CA SER A 79 4.49 -9.12 0.17
C SER A 79 4.80 -8.16 -0.98
N SER A 80 3.76 -7.73 -1.69
CA SER A 80 3.87 -6.79 -2.80
C SER A 80 4.32 -5.40 -2.32
N LYS A 81 4.19 -5.11 -1.01
CA LYS A 81 4.53 -3.84 -0.38
C LYS A 81 3.95 -2.66 -1.17
N LEU A 82 2.70 -2.80 -1.65
CA LEU A 82 1.98 -1.80 -2.45
C LEU A 82 1.62 -0.57 -1.61
N GLU A 83 1.47 -0.76 -0.30
CA GLU A 83 1.13 0.28 0.67
C GLU A 83 2.28 1.26 0.95
N ILE A 84 3.53 0.91 0.61
CA ILE A 84 4.70 1.71 0.97
C ILE A 84 4.85 2.86 -0.02
N PRO A 85 4.68 4.14 0.41
CA PRO A 85 4.78 5.28 -0.49
C PRO A 85 6.23 5.58 -0.90
N VAL A 86 6.39 6.17 -2.08
CA VAL A 86 7.64 6.80 -2.51
C VAL A 86 7.64 8.25 -2.07
N VAL A 87 8.70 8.66 -1.38
CA VAL A 87 8.85 10.04 -0.92
C VAL A 87 9.44 10.90 -2.03
N LEU A 88 8.65 11.80 -2.61
CA LEU A 88 9.06 12.65 -3.74
C LEU A 88 9.92 13.85 -3.33
N LYS A 89 9.87 14.24 -2.05
CA LYS A 89 10.63 15.36 -1.48
C LYS A 89 11.42 14.90 -0.27
N LYS A 90 12.73 15.21 -0.26
CA LYS A 90 13.61 14.89 0.87
C LYS A 90 12.98 15.37 2.19
N ARG A 91 12.82 14.44 3.12
CA ARG A 91 12.35 14.67 4.49
C ARG A 91 13.22 13.89 5.46
N GLU A 92 13.29 14.36 6.70
CA GLU A 92 13.90 13.55 7.75
C GLU A 92 13.00 12.35 8.06
N GLU A 93 13.61 11.17 8.09
CA GLU A 93 12.91 9.95 8.45
C GLU A 93 13.81 8.92 9.12
N ILE A 94 13.20 8.15 10.01
CA ILE A 94 13.71 6.89 10.55
C ILE A 94 12.66 5.83 10.18
N GLN A 95 12.98 4.94 9.24
CA GLN A 95 12.06 3.88 8.83
C GLN A 95 12.21 2.65 9.73
N LEU A 96 11.11 2.19 10.32
CA LEU A 96 11.07 1.03 11.19
C LEU A 96 10.05 0.02 10.65
N GLN A 97 10.48 -1.23 10.50
CA GLN A 97 9.61 -2.34 10.13
C GLN A 97 9.10 -3.00 11.41
N ARG A 98 7.78 -3.02 11.59
CA ARG A 98 7.08 -3.76 12.63
C ARG A 98 6.44 -5.01 12.04
N THR A 99 5.95 -5.88 12.91
CA THR A 99 5.30 -7.13 12.54
C THR A 99 4.05 -6.88 11.70
N GLY A 100 3.27 -5.85 12.05
CA GLY A 100 2.00 -5.55 11.37
C GLY A 100 2.02 -4.29 10.49
N TYR A 101 3.06 -3.47 10.53
CA TYR A 101 3.11 -2.21 9.76
C TYR A 101 4.55 -1.75 9.53
N THR A 102 4.72 -0.80 8.62
CA THR A 102 5.96 -0.04 8.42
C THR A 102 5.69 1.41 8.78
N VAL A 103 6.62 2.05 9.49
CA VAL A 103 6.52 3.48 9.85
C VAL A 103 7.74 4.25 9.37
N SER A 104 7.51 5.42 8.76
CA SER A 104 8.52 6.46 8.58
C SER A 104 8.35 7.48 9.69
N TYR A 105 9.25 7.50 10.67
CA TYR A 105 9.17 8.37 11.83
C TYR A 105 9.94 9.69 11.63
N ASN A 106 9.36 10.81 12.06
CA ASN A 106 9.99 12.13 11.98
C ASN A 106 10.40 12.63 13.37
N ASN A 107 11.70 12.70 13.63
CA ASN A 107 12.22 13.09 14.94
C ASN A 107 11.96 14.57 15.30
N PHE A 108 11.81 15.45 14.29
CA PHE A 108 11.46 16.85 14.52
C PHE A 108 10.01 17.01 14.98
N TYR A 109 9.07 16.32 14.34
CA TYR A 109 7.66 16.35 14.74
C TYR A 109 7.37 15.46 15.94
N LYS A 110 8.23 14.48 16.20
CA LYS A 110 8.02 13.42 17.18
C LYS A 110 6.77 12.57 16.90
N THR A 111 6.37 12.51 15.63
CA THR A 111 5.25 11.73 15.08
C THR A 111 5.70 11.07 13.77
N PRO A 112 4.97 10.09 13.24
CA PRO A 112 5.27 9.56 11.90
C PRO A 112 5.10 10.62 10.80
N ASN A 113 5.88 10.50 9.72
CA ASN A 113 5.55 11.07 8.40
C ASN A 113 4.39 10.26 7.78
N TRP A 114 4.48 8.93 7.88
CA TRP A 114 3.45 7.99 7.43
C TRP A 114 3.61 6.65 8.15
N VAL A 115 2.52 5.90 8.22
CA VAL A 115 2.46 4.49 8.63
C VAL A 115 1.65 3.73 7.58
N ALA A 116 2.17 2.59 7.15
CA ALA A 116 1.58 1.80 6.08
C ALA A 116 1.54 0.30 6.41
N TRP A 117 0.44 -0.36 6.06
CA TRP A 117 0.25 -1.80 6.28
C TRP A 117 -0.63 -2.46 5.22
N GLU A 118 -0.38 -3.77 5.00
CA GLU A 118 -1.31 -4.68 4.35
C GLU A 118 -2.31 -5.16 5.42
N LEU A 119 -3.61 -5.11 5.13
CA LEU A 119 -4.64 -5.71 5.97
C LEU A 119 -5.39 -6.77 5.16
N THR A 120 -5.22 -8.02 5.56
CA THR A 120 -5.89 -9.15 4.93
C THR A 120 -7.08 -9.63 5.74
N ARG A 121 -7.99 -10.33 5.06
CA ARG A 121 -9.16 -10.98 5.66
C ARG A 121 -8.80 -11.83 6.86
N GLN A 122 -7.65 -12.51 6.84
CA GLN A 122 -7.22 -13.34 7.95
C GLN A 122 -6.74 -12.51 9.14
N GLU A 123 -6.08 -11.37 8.89
CA GLU A 123 -5.61 -10.43 9.92
C GLU A 123 -6.76 -9.63 10.55
N THR A 124 -7.92 -9.55 9.91
CA THR A 124 -9.14 -9.02 10.57
C THR A 124 -9.71 -9.94 11.65
N LYS A 125 -9.14 -11.13 11.83
CA LYS A 125 -9.48 -12.09 12.88
C LYS A 125 -8.43 -12.06 13.99
N GLY A 126 -8.69 -12.81 15.06
CA GLY A 126 -7.81 -12.91 16.22
C GLY A 126 -8.49 -12.37 17.46
N ASP A 127 -7.99 -12.84 18.59
CA ASP A 127 -8.55 -12.64 19.93
C ASP A 127 -7.58 -11.91 20.87
N GLU A 128 -6.43 -11.45 20.37
CA GLU A 128 -5.49 -10.68 21.18
C GLU A 128 -6.16 -9.45 21.77
N GLU A 129 -6.10 -9.38 23.10
CA GLU A 129 -6.66 -8.26 23.84
C GLU A 129 -5.84 -6.99 23.62
N ARG A 130 -6.57 -5.89 23.51
CA ARG A 130 -6.00 -4.55 23.38
C ARG A 130 -5.18 -4.22 24.63
N LYS A 131 -3.86 -4.06 24.49
CA LYS A 131 -2.94 -3.87 25.64
C LYS A 131 -3.15 -2.57 26.41
N ASN A 132 -3.65 -1.52 25.77
CA ASN A 132 -3.87 -0.19 26.37
C ASN A 132 -2.64 0.41 27.08
N ARG A 133 -1.43 0.01 26.67
CA ARG A 133 -0.17 0.42 27.29
C ARG A 133 0.74 1.07 26.26
N PHE A 134 0.64 2.38 26.16
CA PHE A 134 1.48 3.20 25.29
C PHE A 134 2.90 3.31 25.86
N VAL A 135 3.90 2.95 25.05
CA VAL A 135 5.30 2.93 25.49
C VAL A 135 6.21 3.61 24.47
N PRO A 136 7.32 4.22 24.92
CA PRO A 136 8.36 4.71 24.02
C PRO A 136 8.79 3.61 23.04
N ASP A 137 9.03 3.99 21.78
CA ASP A 137 9.56 3.06 20.80
C ASP A 137 11.04 2.78 21.10
N PRO A 138 11.42 1.53 21.39
CA PRO A 138 12.78 1.19 21.83
C PRO A 138 13.84 1.35 20.73
N ASP A 139 13.44 1.47 19.47
CA ASP A 139 14.37 1.60 18.33
C ASP A 139 14.56 3.05 17.87
N LEU A 140 13.92 4.01 18.54
CA LEU A 140 14.14 5.44 18.30
C LEU A 140 15.30 5.98 19.15
N PRO A 141 16.00 7.05 18.70
CA PRO A 141 16.98 7.73 19.52
C PRO A 141 16.31 8.52 20.65
N GLU A 142 17.04 8.71 21.75
CA GLU A 142 16.60 9.62 22.83
C GLU A 142 16.66 11.10 22.37
N PRO A 143 15.81 11.98 22.92
CA PRO A 143 14.72 11.65 23.84
C PRO A 143 13.49 11.08 23.12
N ARG A 144 12.90 10.02 23.66
CA ARG A 144 11.73 9.35 23.09
C ARG A 144 10.42 9.91 23.64
N VAL A 145 9.37 9.87 22.81
CA VAL A 145 8.03 10.25 23.25
C VAL A 145 7.51 9.23 24.26
N GLU A 146 6.92 9.73 25.33
CA GLU A 146 6.36 8.93 26.40
C GLU A 146 4.84 9.06 26.47
N HIS A 147 4.23 8.15 27.23
CA HIS A 147 2.81 8.26 27.55
C HIS A 147 2.47 9.62 28.19
N ALA A 148 3.32 10.11 29.10
CA ALA A 148 3.07 11.33 29.86
C ALA A 148 2.94 12.59 29.00
N ASP A 149 3.57 12.65 27.82
CA ASP A 149 3.51 13.81 26.91
C ASP A 149 2.10 14.15 26.45
N TYR A 150 1.21 13.17 26.46
CA TYR A 150 -0.18 13.31 26.02
C TYR A 150 -1.15 13.54 27.19
N THR A 151 -0.72 13.26 28.43
CA THR A 151 -1.56 13.36 29.61
C THR A 151 -1.95 14.81 29.85
N HIS A 152 -3.24 15.08 30.05
CA HIS A 152 -3.82 16.42 30.18
C HIS A 152 -3.60 17.38 28.99
N SER A 153 -3.17 16.89 27.83
CA SER A 153 -2.94 17.72 26.64
C SER A 153 -4.23 18.17 25.91
N GLY A 154 -5.34 17.49 26.18
CA GLY A 154 -6.61 17.62 25.43
C GLY A 154 -6.70 16.78 24.15
N TYR A 155 -5.64 16.04 23.79
CA TYR A 155 -5.63 15.13 22.64
C TYR A 155 -5.66 13.67 23.08
N ASP A 156 -6.32 12.83 22.28
CA ASP A 156 -6.19 11.39 22.38
C ASP A 156 -4.85 10.93 21.80
N ARG A 157 -4.41 9.75 22.23
CA ARG A 157 -3.30 9.00 21.64
C ARG A 157 -3.83 8.26 20.41
N GLY A 158 -3.97 8.98 19.30
CA GLY A 158 -4.55 8.48 18.05
C GLY A 158 -3.59 7.53 17.34
N HIS A 159 -4.04 6.32 17.04
CA HIS A 159 -3.25 5.34 16.30
C HIS A 159 -3.26 5.66 14.82
N MET A 160 -2.11 5.49 14.14
CA MET A 160 -2.08 5.47 12.68
C MET A 160 -2.46 4.07 12.16
N ALA A 161 -1.65 3.05 12.49
CA ALA A 161 -2.04 1.65 12.34
C ALA A 161 -2.81 1.19 13.59
N PRO A 162 -4.11 0.88 13.50
CA PRO A 162 -4.94 0.67 14.67
C PRO A 162 -4.70 -0.71 15.31
N ALA A 163 -4.75 -0.76 16.64
CA ALA A 163 -4.61 -2.00 17.41
C ALA A 163 -5.62 -3.09 16.99
N ALA A 164 -6.82 -2.70 16.55
CA ALA A 164 -7.84 -3.63 16.08
C ALA A 164 -7.45 -4.40 14.81
N ASP A 165 -6.55 -3.85 14.00
CA ASP A 165 -6.01 -4.50 12.79
C ASP A 165 -4.84 -5.45 13.12
N MET A 166 -4.40 -5.47 14.38
CA MET A 166 -3.24 -6.23 14.87
C MET A 166 -3.61 -7.40 15.79
N LYS A 167 -4.89 -7.74 15.89
CA LYS A 167 -5.43 -8.79 16.79
C LYS A 167 -4.94 -10.21 16.49
N TRP A 168 -4.39 -10.42 15.31
CA TRP A 168 -3.90 -11.71 14.84
C TRP A 168 -2.52 -12.09 15.40
N SER A 169 -1.82 -11.19 16.08
CA SER A 169 -0.49 -11.44 16.64
C SER A 169 -0.24 -10.61 17.90
N LYS A 170 0.15 -11.27 18.99
CA LYS A 170 0.56 -10.62 20.25
C LYS A 170 1.63 -9.55 20.02
N LYS A 171 2.63 -9.88 19.19
CA LYS A 171 3.74 -8.95 18.89
C LYS A 171 3.25 -7.74 18.10
N ALA A 172 2.43 -7.95 17.06
CA ALA A 172 1.86 -6.85 16.28
C ALA A 172 0.97 -5.95 17.16
N MET A 173 0.18 -6.55 18.05
CA MET A 173 -0.64 -5.85 19.03
C MET A 173 0.21 -4.99 19.96
N GLU A 174 1.29 -5.53 20.53
CA GLU A 174 2.21 -4.77 21.40
C GLU A 174 2.89 -3.62 20.65
N GLU A 175 3.39 -3.87 19.44
CA GLU A 175 4.04 -2.87 18.59
C GLU A 175 3.06 -1.76 18.15
N SER A 176 1.75 -2.03 18.04
CA SER A 176 0.75 -0.99 17.71
C SER A 176 0.66 0.12 18.76
N PHE A 177 1.10 -0.14 20.00
CA PHE A 177 1.12 0.83 21.10
C PHE A 177 2.45 1.58 21.25
N TYR A 178 3.42 1.38 20.36
CA TYR A 178 4.63 2.20 20.35
C TYR A 178 4.31 3.64 19.96
N MET A 179 4.90 4.61 20.68
CA MET A 179 4.65 6.04 20.45
C MET A 179 5.06 6.52 19.04
N SER A 180 5.87 5.75 18.31
CA SER A 180 6.18 5.99 16.89
C SER A 180 4.96 5.85 15.95
N ASN A 181 3.91 5.15 16.38
CA ASN A 181 2.65 4.94 15.67
C ASN A 181 1.52 5.89 16.14
N ILE A 182 1.83 6.83 17.04
CA ILE A 182 0.83 7.66 17.73
C ILE A 182 0.96 9.13 17.32
N CYS A 183 -0.17 9.78 17.09
CA CYS A 183 -0.26 11.23 16.89
C CYS A 183 -1.24 11.87 17.89
N PRO A 184 -1.04 13.16 18.26
CA PRO A 184 -2.05 13.93 19.00
C PRO A 184 -3.29 14.15 18.13
N GLN A 185 -4.37 13.41 18.41
CA GLN A 185 -5.59 13.44 17.62
C GLN A 185 -6.74 14.01 18.43
N ASN A 186 -7.55 14.87 17.81
CA ASN A 186 -8.76 15.39 18.43
C ASN A 186 -9.66 14.21 18.84
N GLN A 187 -10.20 14.25 20.05
CA GLN A 187 -10.93 13.13 20.64
C GLN A 187 -12.14 12.70 19.80
N LYS A 188 -12.86 13.66 19.21
CA LYS A 188 -14.05 13.35 18.42
C LYS A 188 -13.67 12.79 17.05
N LEU A 189 -12.64 13.35 16.40
CA LEU A 189 -12.08 12.75 15.19
C LEU A 189 -11.63 11.30 15.43
N ASN A 190 -10.83 11.07 16.46
CA ASN A 190 -10.24 9.76 16.78
C ASN A 190 -11.32 8.69 17.04
N ARG A 191 -12.37 9.03 17.79
CA ARG A 191 -13.38 8.07 18.24
C ARG A 191 -14.52 7.87 17.25
N ASP A 192 -14.79 8.87 16.42
CA ASP A 192 -15.87 8.85 15.43
C ASP A 192 -15.26 8.67 14.02
N ASP A 193 -15.17 9.74 13.23
CA ASP A 193 -14.91 9.69 11.79
C ASP A 193 -13.63 8.89 11.39
N TRP A 194 -12.56 8.97 12.18
CA TRP A 194 -11.34 8.18 11.93
C TRP A 194 -11.57 6.69 12.22
N GLY A 195 -12.22 6.37 13.35
CA GLY A 195 -12.57 5.02 13.75
C GLY A 195 -13.59 4.37 12.80
N ASP A 196 -14.54 5.15 12.28
CA ASP A 196 -15.50 4.70 11.26
C ASP A 196 -14.78 4.26 9.97
N LEU A 197 -13.78 5.02 9.52
CA LEU A 197 -12.97 4.63 8.36
C LEU A 197 -12.13 3.39 8.65
N GLU A 198 -11.59 3.24 9.86
CA GLU A 198 -10.87 2.02 10.26
C GLU A 198 -11.77 0.78 10.22
N GLU A 199 -13.01 0.87 10.70
CA GLU A 199 -13.96 -0.24 10.62
C GLU A 199 -14.38 -0.55 9.18
N LEU A 200 -14.49 0.48 8.35
CA LEU A 200 -14.77 0.31 6.93
C LEU A 200 -13.60 -0.38 6.21
N CYS A 201 -12.34 -0.04 6.52
CA CYS A 201 -11.17 -0.75 6.02
C CYS A 201 -11.19 -2.23 6.38
N ARG A 202 -11.48 -2.57 7.65
CA ARG A 202 -11.64 -3.97 8.08
C ARG A 202 -12.77 -4.67 7.34
N SER A 203 -13.88 -3.98 7.10
CA SER A 203 -15.00 -4.51 6.32
C SER A 203 -14.61 -4.79 4.87
N TRP A 204 -13.85 -3.90 4.24
CA TRP A 204 -13.31 -4.12 2.89
C TRP A 204 -12.31 -5.28 2.85
N ALA A 205 -11.41 -5.40 3.82
CA ALA A 205 -10.52 -6.57 3.91
C ALA A 205 -11.32 -7.87 4.03
N ARG A 206 -12.35 -7.89 4.88
CA ARG A 206 -13.29 -9.01 5.01
C ARG A 206 -14.10 -9.26 3.75
N LYS A 207 -14.34 -8.29 2.89
CA LYS A 207 -15.14 -8.46 1.67
C LYS A 207 -14.28 -8.84 0.47
N TYR A 208 -13.20 -8.10 0.23
CA TYR A 208 -12.37 -8.17 -0.97
C TYR A 208 -11.09 -8.98 -0.79
N GLY A 209 -10.74 -9.37 0.44
CA GLY A 209 -9.60 -10.25 0.73
C GLY A 209 -8.39 -9.52 1.28
N THR A 210 -7.92 -8.46 0.62
CA THR A 210 -6.79 -7.65 1.08
C THR A 210 -7.05 -6.18 0.74
N VAL A 211 -6.68 -5.30 1.66
CA VAL A 211 -6.57 -3.86 1.43
C VAL A 211 -5.18 -3.38 1.81
N TYR A 212 -4.65 -2.41 1.07
CA TYR A 212 -3.37 -1.77 1.35
C TYR A 212 -3.65 -0.36 1.85
N ILE A 213 -3.07 0.02 2.98
CA ILE A 213 -3.40 1.26 3.68
C ILE A 213 -2.12 2.02 4.01
N ALA A 214 -2.10 3.32 3.73
CA ALA A 214 -1.11 4.24 4.27
C ALA A 214 -1.79 5.48 4.84
N CYS A 215 -1.30 5.99 5.96
CA CYS A 215 -1.88 7.17 6.61
C CYS A 215 -0.83 7.95 7.38
N GLY A 216 -1.16 9.18 7.77
CA GLY A 216 -0.23 10.00 8.54
C GLY A 216 -0.74 11.41 8.80
N PRO A 217 0.01 12.18 9.60
CA PRO A 217 -0.30 13.57 9.88
C PRO A 217 0.09 14.50 8.73
N ILE A 218 -0.59 15.64 8.65
CA ILE A 218 -0.24 16.78 7.78
C ILE A 218 -0.06 18.01 8.67
N TYR A 219 1.03 18.73 8.42
CA TYR A 219 1.37 19.98 9.07
C TYR A 219 1.33 21.10 8.03
N ASP A 220 0.33 21.99 8.14
CA ASP A 220 0.15 23.13 7.24
C ASP A 220 1.04 24.30 7.67
N GLN A 221 1.46 24.32 8.94
CA GLN A 221 2.29 25.35 9.53
C GLN A 221 3.74 24.89 9.72
N LYS A 222 4.71 25.78 9.46
CA LYS A 222 6.14 25.50 9.72
C LYS A 222 6.44 25.28 11.21
N GLN A 223 5.63 25.87 12.09
CA GLN A 223 5.77 25.77 13.54
C GLN A 223 4.45 25.29 14.14
N PRO A 224 4.19 23.98 14.14
CA PRO A 224 2.95 23.45 14.70
C PRO A 224 2.93 23.63 16.22
N LYS A 225 1.71 23.63 16.78
CA LYS A 225 1.49 23.49 18.23
C LYS A 225 2.18 22.22 18.71
N ARG A 226 2.72 22.24 19.94
CA ARG A 226 3.40 21.10 20.57
C ARG A 226 2.85 20.82 21.95
N ILE A 227 2.87 19.56 22.37
CA ILE A 227 2.41 19.08 23.69
C ILE A 227 3.50 18.28 24.39
N GLY A 228 3.39 18.15 25.71
CA GLY A 228 4.29 17.33 26.51
C GLY A 228 5.69 17.91 26.68
N GLU A 229 6.49 17.22 27.47
CA GLU A 229 7.89 17.53 27.75
C GLU A 229 8.74 17.38 26.49
N HIS A 230 8.51 16.29 25.73
CA HIS A 230 9.23 15.98 24.49
C HIS A 230 8.73 16.77 23.28
N ARG A 231 7.80 17.71 23.50
CA ARG A 231 7.28 18.66 22.51
C ARG A 231 6.72 17.99 21.26
N VAL A 232 5.85 16.99 21.43
CA VAL A 232 5.18 16.28 20.34
C VAL A 232 4.34 17.24 19.51
N ALA A 233 4.56 17.29 18.20
CA ALA A 233 3.81 18.17 17.31
C ALA A 233 2.36 17.71 17.15
N VAL A 234 1.45 18.68 17.14
CA VAL A 234 0.02 18.47 16.91
C VAL A 234 -0.26 18.67 15.42
N PRO A 235 -0.72 17.65 14.70
CA PRO A 235 -1.08 17.77 13.28
C PRO A 235 -2.24 18.74 13.07
N ASP A 236 -2.23 19.46 11.95
CA ASP A 236 -3.37 20.27 11.50
C ASP A 236 -4.45 19.36 10.88
N ARG A 237 -4.01 18.34 10.15
CA ARG A 237 -4.85 17.40 9.41
C ARG A 237 -4.26 15.98 9.44
N PHE A 238 -5.03 15.00 8.98
CA PHE A 238 -4.60 13.63 8.73
C PHE A 238 -5.01 13.20 7.33
N PHE A 239 -4.20 12.36 6.71
CA PHE A 239 -4.59 11.65 5.50
C PHE A 239 -4.69 10.15 5.76
N LYS A 240 -5.49 9.46 4.94
CA LYS A 240 -5.45 8.00 4.78
C LYS A 240 -5.69 7.69 3.31
N VAL A 241 -4.85 6.86 2.71
CA VAL A 241 -5.07 6.27 1.39
C VAL A 241 -5.33 4.78 1.54
N VAL A 242 -6.26 4.26 0.74
CA VAL A 242 -6.68 2.86 0.78
C VAL A 242 -6.78 2.33 -0.64
N LEU A 243 -6.10 1.22 -0.90
CA LEU A 243 -6.21 0.46 -2.15
C LEU A 243 -6.92 -0.87 -1.86
N ILE A 244 -8.12 -1.02 -2.41
CA ILE A 244 -8.76 -2.32 -2.55
C ILE A 244 -8.20 -2.96 -3.82
N TYR A 245 -7.27 -3.90 -3.65
CA TYR A 245 -6.59 -4.50 -4.78
C TYR A 245 -7.41 -5.65 -5.38
N ASN A 246 -7.93 -5.42 -6.59
CA ASN A 246 -8.44 -6.45 -7.48
C ASN A 246 -7.70 -6.34 -8.80
N ARG A 247 -7.03 -7.41 -9.25
CA ARG A 247 -6.19 -7.41 -10.47
C ARG A 247 -6.89 -6.87 -11.72
N LYS A 248 -8.23 -6.93 -11.79
CA LYS A 248 -9.01 -6.41 -12.92
C LYS A 248 -9.36 -4.94 -12.75
N ASN A 249 -9.90 -4.57 -11.58
CA ASN A 249 -10.44 -3.25 -11.30
C ASN A 249 -10.03 -2.84 -9.88
N PRO A 250 -8.78 -2.39 -9.66
CA PRO A 250 -8.37 -1.85 -8.38
C PRO A 250 -9.10 -0.54 -8.10
N ILE A 251 -9.35 -0.26 -6.82
CA ILE A 251 -9.99 0.99 -6.37
C ILE A 251 -9.04 1.63 -5.37
N ALA A 252 -8.55 2.82 -5.68
CA ALA A 252 -7.77 3.64 -4.78
C ALA A 252 -8.62 4.80 -4.25
N MET A 253 -8.48 5.11 -2.97
CA MET A 253 -9.28 6.13 -2.27
C MET A 253 -8.36 6.96 -1.40
N GLY A 254 -8.44 8.29 -1.51
CA GLY A 254 -7.80 9.22 -0.58
C GLY A 254 -8.82 9.81 0.40
N PHE A 255 -8.39 10.07 1.63
CA PHE A 255 -9.19 10.75 2.65
C PHE A 255 -8.37 11.84 3.31
N LEU A 256 -8.98 13.01 3.53
CA LEU A 256 -8.38 14.13 4.25
C LEU A 256 -9.29 14.56 5.40
N PHE A 257 -8.75 14.55 6.62
CA PHE A 257 -9.45 14.91 7.85
C PHE A 257 -8.80 16.10 8.51
N ASP A 258 -9.57 17.11 8.90
CA ASP A 258 -9.07 18.15 9.79
C ASP A 258 -8.95 17.62 11.22
N ASN A 259 -7.88 17.95 11.94
CA ASN A 259 -7.66 17.54 13.34
C ASN A 259 -8.52 18.35 14.34
N LYS A 260 -9.83 18.34 14.13
CA LYS A 260 -10.84 19.04 14.94
C LYS A 260 -12.06 18.17 15.17
N ALA A 261 -12.95 18.64 16.02
CA ALA A 261 -14.19 17.95 16.31
C ALA A 261 -15.16 18.05 15.13
N HIS A 262 -15.54 16.89 14.59
CA HIS A 262 -16.55 16.71 13.55
C HIS A 262 -17.34 15.43 13.79
N HIS A 263 -18.45 15.26 13.09
CA HIS A 263 -19.16 13.98 12.97
C HIS A 263 -19.93 14.00 11.66
N GLN A 264 -19.33 13.51 10.58
CA GLN A 264 -19.94 13.58 9.26
C GLN A 264 -19.66 12.33 8.44
N ALA A 265 -20.52 12.09 7.45
CA ALA A 265 -20.40 10.95 6.56
C ALA A 265 -19.02 10.91 5.86
N LEU A 266 -18.40 9.73 5.82
CA LEU A 266 -17.04 9.52 5.28
C LEU A 266 -16.86 10.01 3.84
N GLN A 267 -17.93 10.02 3.04
CA GLN A 267 -17.92 10.56 1.67
C GLN A 267 -17.52 12.04 1.61
N LYS A 268 -17.72 12.81 2.69
CA LYS A 268 -17.30 14.22 2.75
C LYS A 268 -15.79 14.39 2.91
N TYR A 269 -15.09 13.36 3.34
CA TYR A 269 -13.62 13.36 3.48
C TYR A 269 -12.92 12.72 2.28
N LEU A 270 -13.67 12.01 1.42
CA LEU A 270 -13.15 11.28 0.28
C LEU A 270 -12.66 12.25 -0.82
N VAL A 271 -11.45 12.01 -1.29
CA VAL A 271 -10.77 12.74 -2.36
C VAL A 271 -10.04 11.75 -3.28
N PRO A 272 -9.66 12.16 -4.51
CA PRO A 272 -8.72 11.37 -5.33
C PRO A 272 -7.38 11.21 -4.60
N VAL A 273 -6.64 10.14 -4.88
CA VAL A 273 -5.32 9.91 -4.27
C VAL A 273 -4.34 11.00 -4.67
N ASP A 274 -4.37 11.48 -5.92
CA ASP A 274 -3.60 12.63 -6.41
C ASP A 274 -3.72 13.86 -5.49
N SER A 275 -4.90 14.06 -4.88
CA SER A 275 -5.12 15.18 -3.97
C SER A 275 -4.34 15.02 -2.66
N VAL A 276 -4.20 13.78 -2.18
CA VAL A 276 -3.38 13.45 -1.02
C VAL A 276 -1.90 13.55 -1.37
N GLU A 277 -1.48 13.06 -2.54
CA GLU A 277 -0.10 13.18 -3.03
C GLU A 277 0.37 14.62 -3.11
N LYS A 278 -0.47 15.50 -3.68
CA LYS A 278 -0.18 16.92 -3.81
C LYS A 278 0.09 17.59 -2.47
N VAL A 279 -0.66 17.21 -1.43
CA VAL A 279 -0.53 17.79 -0.09
C VAL A 279 0.65 17.18 0.67
N THR A 280 0.90 15.88 0.49
CA THR A 280 1.89 15.13 1.26
C THR A 280 3.28 15.10 0.63
N GLY A 281 3.40 15.34 -0.68
CA GLY A 281 4.62 15.17 -1.45
C GLY A 281 5.12 13.72 -1.44
N MET A 282 4.18 12.77 -1.47
CA MET A 282 4.41 11.33 -1.58
C MET A 282 3.67 10.81 -2.80
N ASP A 283 4.20 9.74 -3.37
CA ASP A 283 3.63 8.95 -4.45
C ASP A 283 3.14 7.63 -3.83
N PHE A 284 1.83 7.38 -3.89
CA PHE A 284 1.21 6.21 -3.29
C PHE A 284 1.01 5.13 -4.34
N PHE A 285 0.99 3.87 -3.91
CA PHE A 285 0.74 2.73 -4.79
C PHE A 285 1.69 2.58 -6.00
N SER A 286 2.80 3.34 -6.03
CA SER A 286 3.91 3.44 -7.02
C SER A 286 4.49 2.14 -7.61
N LYS A 287 4.04 0.98 -7.14
CA LYS A 287 4.41 -0.35 -7.64
C LYS A 287 3.34 -0.97 -8.53
N LEU A 288 2.20 -0.31 -8.68
CA LEU A 288 1.25 -0.64 -9.73
C LEU A 288 1.85 -0.24 -11.09
N PRO A 289 1.39 -0.85 -12.19
CA PRO A 289 1.71 -0.34 -13.52
C PRO A 289 1.23 1.11 -13.66
N ASP A 290 2.06 1.98 -14.24
CA ASP A 290 1.79 3.42 -14.36
C ASP A 290 0.40 3.72 -14.97
N ASP A 291 -0.05 2.95 -15.97
CA ASP A 291 -1.36 3.15 -16.60
C ASP A 291 -2.53 2.83 -15.67
N VAL A 292 -2.34 1.88 -14.76
CA VAL A 292 -3.32 1.51 -13.74
C VAL A 292 -3.34 2.55 -12.63
N GLU A 293 -2.17 2.91 -12.12
CA GLU A 293 -1.96 3.92 -11.07
C GLU A 293 -2.55 5.27 -11.47
N ASN A 294 -2.06 5.87 -12.56
CA ASN A 294 -2.51 7.18 -13.04
C ASN A 294 -4.03 7.26 -13.21
N ARG A 295 -4.69 6.14 -13.59
CA ARG A 295 -6.14 6.10 -13.74
C ARG A 295 -6.85 6.06 -12.39
N ILE A 296 -6.45 5.18 -11.48
CA ILE A 296 -7.19 4.99 -10.21
C ILE A 296 -6.93 6.12 -9.20
N GLU A 297 -5.82 6.84 -9.33
CA GLU A 297 -5.47 7.92 -8.39
C GLU A 297 -6.10 9.27 -8.75
N ALA A 298 -6.35 9.51 -10.03
CA ALA A 298 -7.05 10.69 -10.54
C ALA A 298 -8.59 10.62 -10.35
N GLU A 299 -9.15 9.41 -10.31
CA GLU A 299 -10.60 9.21 -10.18
C GLU A 299 -11.08 9.41 -8.72
N LEU A 300 -12.24 10.05 -8.55
CA LEU A 300 -12.97 10.02 -7.29
C LEU A 300 -13.96 8.84 -7.32
N PRO A 301 -13.65 7.68 -6.71
CA PRO A 301 -14.53 6.53 -6.78
C PRO A 301 -15.78 6.76 -5.92
N ALA A 302 -16.86 6.03 -6.23
CA ALA A 302 -17.94 5.85 -5.27
C ALA A 302 -17.42 5.04 -4.08
N LEU A 303 -17.75 5.48 -2.85
CA LEU A 303 -17.33 4.78 -1.63
C LEU A 303 -17.95 3.38 -1.57
N PRO A 304 -17.16 2.28 -1.63
CA PRO A 304 -17.72 0.94 -1.65
C PRO A 304 -18.40 0.56 -0.33
N SER A 305 -19.56 -0.12 -0.40
CA SER A 305 -20.23 -0.66 0.79
C SER A 305 -19.35 -1.67 1.51
N GLY A 306 -19.23 -1.52 2.83
CA GLY A 306 -18.62 -2.49 3.73
C GLY A 306 -19.49 -3.72 4.03
N ARG A 307 -20.81 -3.66 3.75
CA ARG A 307 -21.73 -4.80 3.80
C ARG A 307 -21.61 -5.64 2.53
#